data_AF-L7LHH3-F1
#
_entry.id   AF-L7LHH3-F1
#
_cell.length_a   1.000
_cell.length_b   1.000
_cell.length_c   1.000
_cell.angle_alpha   90.00
_cell.angle_beta   90.00
_cell.angle_gamma   90.00
#
_symmetry.space_group_name_H-M   'P 1'
#
loop_
_entity.id
_entity.type
_entity.pdbx_description
1 polymer ?
#
loop_
_entity_poly.entity_id
_entity_poly.type
_entity_poly.pdbx_seq_one_letter_code
_entity_poly.pdbx_strand_id
1 'polypeptide(L)'
;MAYRDTLAQLATDSEQTVLAAYHSYLEGLLDREETVQIIAQLIAEANGRARSLADMAMATQMMIELGEPLPVSGVDFPDESPRLRKAADTTLTVAEASPVPDAIVGRLARSEPLEAAAEAAQDSMVRSGLTRGWIRHKSANACQLCEWWWREGRVWPAEHPFQHHKGCTCSPKPVLKKGIKETWKTARAKGIR
;
A
#
# COMPACT_ATOMS: atom_id res chain seq x y z
N MET A 1 -18.78 -1.08 6.40
CA MET A 1 -17.58 -0.20 6.47
C MET A 1 -16.99 -0.09 5.09
N ALA A 2 -16.55 1.09 4.67
CA ALA A 2 -15.91 1.26 3.36
C ALA A 2 -14.49 0.69 3.40
N TYR A 3 -14.00 0.15 2.29
CA TYR A 3 -12.64 -0.44 2.14
C TYR A 3 -11.52 0.38 2.82
N ARG A 4 -11.57 1.70 2.69
CA ARG A 4 -10.57 2.61 3.25
C ARG A 4 -10.59 2.68 4.77
N ASP A 5 -11.76 2.57 5.39
CA ASP A 5 -11.89 2.60 6.84
C ASP A 5 -11.26 1.33 7.41
N THR A 6 -11.55 0.17 6.80
CA THR A 6 -10.94 -1.10 7.15
C THR A 6 -9.42 -1.07 6.95
N LEU A 7 -8.94 -0.50 5.84
CA LEU A 7 -7.50 -0.37 5.58
C LEU A 7 -6.82 0.59 6.58
N ALA A 8 -7.47 1.70 6.91
CA ALA A 8 -6.96 2.64 7.92
C ALA A 8 -6.90 2.01 9.31
N GLN A 9 -7.90 1.22 9.68
CA GLN A 9 -7.90 0.48 10.95
C GLN A 9 -6.77 -0.55 10.98
N LEU A 10 -6.61 -1.35 9.92
CA LEU A 10 -5.53 -2.32 9.81
C LEU A 10 -4.14 -1.67 9.98
N ALA A 11 -3.94 -0.50 9.38
CA ALA A 11 -2.69 0.25 9.54
C ALA A 11 -2.48 0.75 10.98
N THR A 12 -3.55 1.19 11.66
CA THR A 12 -3.51 1.57 13.08
C THR A 12 -3.23 0.37 13.99
N ASP A 13 -3.84 -0.78 13.73
CA ASP A 13 -3.62 -2.00 14.51
C ASP A 13 -2.16 -2.50 14.36
N SER A 14 -1.63 -2.43 13.13
CA SER A 14 -0.23 -2.76 12.84
C SER A 14 0.74 -1.85 13.59
N GLU A 15 0.48 -0.53 13.57
CA GLU A 15 1.23 0.47 14.32
C GLU A 15 1.23 0.17 15.83
N GLN A 16 0.06 -0.07 16.43
CA GLN A 16 -0.06 -0.39 17.85
C GLN A 16 0.70 -1.67 18.22
N THR A 17 0.57 -2.72 17.41
CA THR A 17 1.20 -4.02 17.69
C THR A 17 2.72 -3.95 17.58
N VAL A 18 3.24 -3.24 16.57
CA VAL A 18 4.68 -3.02 16.42
C VAL A 18 5.24 -2.13 17.54
N LEU A 19 4.50 -1.10 17.95
CA LEU A 19 4.91 -0.26 19.08
C LEU A 19 4.97 -1.04 20.39
N ALA A 20 4.05 -1.98 20.62
CA ALA A 20 4.12 -2.87 21.78
C ALA A 20 5.42 -3.71 21.80
N ALA A 21 5.81 -4.28 20.65
CA ALA A 21 7.08 -5.01 20.53
C ALA A 21 8.29 -4.09 20.77
N TYR A 22 8.23 -2.85 20.26
CA TYR A 22 9.28 -1.85 20.50
C TYR A 22 9.38 -1.43 21.97
N HIS A 23 8.25 -1.30 22.67
CA HIS A 23 8.27 -0.99 24.10
C HIS A 23 8.84 -2.15 24.93
N SER A 24 8.55 -3.40 24.58
CA SER A 24 9.21 -4.57 25.19
C SER A 24 10.73 -4.58 24.99
N TYR A 25 11.22 -4.10 23.84
CA TYR A 25 12.66 -3.88 23.62
C TYR A 25 13.23 -2.81 24.55
N LEU A 26 12.55 -1.66 24.70
CA LEU A 26 12.98 -0.59 25.60
C LEU A 26 13.00 -1.01 27.08
N GLU A 27 12.09 -1.91 27.47
CA GLU A 27 12.03 -2.51 28.80
C GLU A 27 13.11 -3.60 29.01
N GLY A 28 13.88 -3.95 27.98
CA GLY A 28 14.91 -4.99 28.03
C GLY A 28 14.36 -6.42 28.03
N LEU A 29 13.09 -6.60 27.67
CA LEU A 29 12.44 -7.91 27.57
C LEU A 29 12.75 -8.65 26.26
N LEU A 30 13.14 -7.89 25.24
CA LEU A 30 13.59 -8.40 23.94
C LEU A 30 14.99 -7.85 23.65
N ASP A 31 15.84 -8.65 23.03
CA ASP A 31 17.06 -8.13 22.44
C ASP A 31 16.79 -7.46 21.07
N ARG A 32 17.82 -6.82 20.52
CA ARG A 32 17.70 -6.08 19.25
C ARG A 32 17.39 -6.99 18.07
N GLU A 33 17.98 -8.19 18.02
CA GLU A 33 17.75 -9.13 16.92
C GLU A 33 16.33 -9.69 16.96
N GLU A 34 15.86 -10.10 18.14
CA GLU A 34 14.49 -10.57 18.38
C GLU A 34 13.48 -9.49 17.99
N THR A 35 13.73 -8.25 18.40
CA THR A 35 12.86 -7.10 18.08
C THR A 35 12.78 -6.88 16.57
N VAL A 36 13.92 -6.90 15.86
CA VAL A 36 13.95 -6.76 14.40
C VAL A 36 13.15 -7.87 13.72
N GLN A 37 13.28 -9.11 14.18
CA GLN A 37 12.56 -10.25 13.63
C GLN A 37 11.04 -10.13 13.87
N ILE A 38 10.62 -9.80 15.10
CA ILE A 38 9.21 -9.64 15.48
C ILE A 38 8.57 -8.50 14.69
N ILE A 39 9.20 -7.33 14.63
CA ILE A 39 8.66 -6.18 13.86
C ILE A 39 8.49 -6.55 12.39
N ALA A 40 9.50 -7.19 11.79
CA ALA A 40 9.43 -7.61 10.39
C ALA A 40 8.26 -8.59 10.14
N GLN A 41 8.06 -9.56 11.02
CA GLN A 41 7.00 -10.54 10.91
C GLN A 41 5.61 -9.92 11.07
N LEU A 42 5.42 -9.03 12.06
CA LEU A 42 4.16 -8.32 12.28
C LEU A 42 3.77 -7.46 11.09
N ILE A 43 4.75 -6.78 10.48
CA ILE A 43 4.53 -5.97 9.27
C ILE A 43 4.21 -6.87 8.07
N ALA A 44 4.94 -7.98 7.88
CA ALA A 44 4.68 -8.92 6.78
C ALA A 44 3.24 -9.47 6.85
N GLU A 45 2.76 -9.79 8.05
CA GLU A 45 1.39 -10.23 8.26
C GLU A 45 0.38 -9.12 7.92
N ALA A 46 0.61 -7.89 8.40
CA ALA A 46 -0.23 -6.74 8.08
C ALA A 46 -0.27 -6.47 6.57
N ASN A 47 0.88 -6.54 5.88
CA ASN A 47 0.99 -6.43 4.43
C ASN A 47 0.14 -7.49 3.74
N GLY A 48 0.22 -8.75 4.15
CA GLY A 48 -0.57 -9.84 3.57
C GLY A 48 -2.09 -9.62 3.70
N ARG A 49 -2.53 -9.19 4.88
CA ARG A 49 -3.94 -8.84 5.12
C ARG A 49 -4.38 -7.65 4.25
N ALA A 50 -3.52 -6.63 4.13
CA ALA A 50 -3.78 -5.43 3.34
C ALA A 50 -3.86 -5.70 1.83
N ARG A 51 -2.97 -6.57 1.30
CA ARG A 51 -2.99 -7.04 -0.10
C ARG A 51 -4.29 -7.79 -0.40
N SER A 52 -4.70 -8.72 0.47
CA SER A 52 -5.96 -9.46 0.33
C SER A 52 -7.18 -8.53 0.32
N LEU A 53 -7.21 -7.57 1.25
CA LEU A 53 -8.28 -6.58 1.34
C LEU A 53 -8.38 -5.72 0.06
N ALA A 54 -7.23 -5.32 -0.49
CA ALA A 54 -7.17 -4.55 -1.73
C ALA A 54 -7.69 -5.34 -2.94
N ASP A 55 -7.34 -6.62 -3.06
CA ASP A 55 -7.81 -7.46 -4.17
C ASP A 55 -9.34 -7.64 -4.15
N MET A 56 -9.89 -7.93 -2.97
CA MET A 56 -11.34 -8.06 -2.78
C MET A 56 -12.06 -6.74 -3.10
N ALA A 57 -11.52 -5.61 -2.63
CA ALA A 57 -12.10 -4.29 -2.90
C ALA A 57 -12.04 -3.95 -4.40
N MET A 58 -10.96 -4.33 -5.07
CA MET A 58 -10.80 -4.12 -6.50
C MET A 58 -11.79 -4.96 -7.32
N ALA A 59 -11.91 -6.24 -7.02
CA ALA A 59 -12.89 -7.11 -7.65
C ALA A 59 -14.32 -6.56 -7.45
N THR A 60 -14.65 -6.16 -6.21
CA THR A 60 -15.96 -5.54 -5.89
C THR A 60 -16.21 -4.29 -6.70
N GLN A 61 -15.21 -3.39 -6.81
CA GLN A 61 -15.34 -2.16 -7.59
C GLN A 61 -15.56 -2.46 -9.08
N MET A 62 -14.87 -3.45 -9.64
CA MET A 62 -15.06 -3.85 -11.04
C MET A 62 -16.43 -4.49 -11.27
N MET A 63 -16.90 -5.34 -10.35
CA MET A 63 -18.25 -5.93 -10.43
C MET A 63 -19.34 -4.85 -10.43
N ILE A 64 -19.20 -3.82 -9.59
CA ILE A 64 -20.15 -2.69 -9.56
C ILE A 64 -20.15 -1.95 -10.89
N GLU A 65 -18.97 -1.69 -11.47
CA GLU A 65 -18.85 -0.91 -12.72
C GLU A 65 -19.27 -1.73 -13.95
N LEU A 66 -19.15 -3.06 -13.92
CA LEU A 66 -19.51 -3.96 -15.04
C LEU A 66 -20.93 -4.51 -14.95
N GLY A 67 -21.48 -4.64 -13.75
CA GLY A 67 -22.79 -5.28 -13.51
C GLY A 67 -22.76 -6.82 -13.58
N GLU A 68 -21.58 -7.43 -13.54
CA GLU A 68 -21.41 -8.89 -13.65
C GLU A 68 -20.50 -9.42 -12.51
N PRO A 69 -20.71 -10.67 -12.04
CA PRO A 69 -19.81 -11.29 -11.06
C PRO A 69 -18.40 -11.49 -11.61
N LEU A 70 -17.38 -11.19 -10.80
CA LEU A 70 -15.98 -11.43 -11.12
C LEU A 70 -15.28 -12.17 -9.96
N PRO A 71 -14.33 -13.07 -10.25
CA PRO A 71 -13.46 -13.59 -9.22
C PRO A 71 -12.48 -12.50 -8.75
N VAL A 72 -11.89 -12.71 -7.57
CA VAL A 72 -10.68 -11.98 -7.17
C VAL A 72 -9.52 -12.37 -8.09
N SER A 73 -8.64 -11.42 -8.41
CA SER A 73 -7.55 -11.65 -9.36
C SER A 73 -6.44 -12.54 -8.78
N GLY A 74 -6.34 -12.58 -7.46
CA GLY A 74 -5.21 -13.17 -6.74
C GLY A 74 -4.07 -12.17 -6.60
N VAL A 75 -3.57 -12.03 -5.37
CA VAL A 75 -2.41 -11.19 -5.04
C VAL A 75 -1.21 -12.06 -4.74
N ASP A 76 -0.04 -11.56 -5.14
CA ASP A 76 1.23 -12.18 -4.77
C ASP A 76 1.59 -11.83 -3.33
N PHE A 77 2.19 -12.80 -2.66
CA PHE A 77 2.79 -12.64 -1.33
C PHE A 77 4.29 -12.89 -1.46
N PRO A 78 5.07 -11.89 -1.92
CA PRO A 78 6.51 -12.05 -2.01
C PRO A 78 7.11 -12.29 -0.62
N ASP A 79 8.23 -13.01 -0.56
CA ASP A 79 9.01 -13.07 0.67
C ASP A 79 9.66 -11.70 0.92
N GLU A 80 9.02 -10.92 1.79
CA GLU A 80 9.49 -9.58 2.17
C GLU A 80 10.43 -9.62 3.38
N SER A 81 10.67 -10.79 3.99
CA SER A 81 11.37 -10.93 5.26
C SER A 81 12.76 -10.27 5.23
N PRO A 82 13.60 -10.46 4.20
CA PRO A 82 14.92 -9.80 4.14
C PRO A 82 14.81 -8.26 4.09
N ARG A 83 13.86 -7.73 3.31
CA ARG A 83 13.63 -6.29 3.18
C ARG A 83 13.11 -5.69 4.48
N LEU A 84 12.13 -6.35 5.09
CA LEU A 84 11.47 -5.88 6.31
C LEU A 84 12.40 -5.94 7.52
N ARG A 85 13.24 -6.98 7.65
CA ARG A 85 14.28 -7.03 8.68
C ARG A 85 15.25 -5.87 8.54
N LYS A 86 15.73 -5.58 7.32
CA LYS A 86 16.60 -4.43 7.06
C LYS A 86 15.90 -3.10 7.39
N ALA A 87 14.63 -2.96 7.03
CA ALA A 87 13.85 -1.76 7.32
C ALA A 87 13.66 -1.57 8.83
N ALA A 88 13.30 -2.62 9.57
CA ALA A 88 13.15 -2.61 11.02
C ALA A 88 14.47 -2.26 11.70
N ASP A 89 15.57 -2.92 11.31
CA ASP A 89 16.92 -2.66 11.82
C ASP A 89 17.35 -1.20 11.63
N THR A 90 17.14 -0.66 10.42
CA THR A 90 17.42 0.75 10.10
C THR A 90 16.53 1.67 10.95
N THR A 91 15.27 1.32 11.12
CA THR A 91 14.29 2.12 11.87
C THR A 91 14.65 2.18 13.35
N LEU A 92 15.08 1.08 13.97
CA LEU A 92 15.54 1.08 15.36
C LEU A 92 16.76 1.97 15.54
N THR A 93 17.76 1.87 14.65
CA THR A 93 18.94 2.74 14.67
C THR A 93 18.57 4.23 14.59
N VAL A 94 17.59 4.58 13.74
CA VAL A 94 17.12 5.97 13.62
C VAL A 94 16.31 6.39 14.84
N ALA A 95 15.51 5.49 15.42
CA ALA A 95 14.71 5.76 16.61
C ALA A 95 15.59 6.03 17.83
N GLU A 96 16.65 5.24 18.04
CA GLU A 96 17.63 5.40 19.14
C GLU A 96 18.27 6.79 19.16
N ALA A 97 18.51 7.39 17.99
CA ALA A 97 19.13 8.71 17.85
C ALA A 97 18.13 9.88 17.84
N SER A 98 16.84 9.61 17.96
CA SER A 98 15.77 10.59 17.76
C SER A 98 15.08 11.00 19.06
N PRO A 99 14.62 12.27 19.17
CA PRO A 99 13.75 12.69 20.28
C PRO A 99 12.31 12.15 20.16
N VAL A 100 11.95 11.50 19.04
CA VAL A 100 10.59 10.99 18.77
C VAL A 100 10.61 9.52 18.28
N PRO A 101 11.19 8.58 19.05
CA PRO A 101 11.39 7.20 18.63
C PRO A 101 10.10 6.48 18.23
N ASP A 102 9.05 6.58 19.04
CA ASP A 102 7.74 5.95 18.80
C ASP A 102 7.14 6.40 17.47
N ALA A 103 7.25 7.69 17.13
CA ALA A 103 6.73 8.20 15.87
C ALA A 103 7.47 7.61 14.64
N ILE A 104 8.77 7.33 14.77
CA ILE A 104 9.58 6.74 13.70
C ILE A 104 9.18 5.27 13.49
N VAL A 105 9.12 4.49 14.59
CA VAL A 105 8.74 3.08 14.56
C VAL A 105 7.30 2.91 14.08
N GLY A 106 6.37 3.69 14.66
CA GLY A 106 4.96 3.68 14.26
C GLY A 106 4.75 4.06 12.80
N ARG A 107 5.53 5.01 12.27
CA ARG A 107 5.46 5.41 10.86
C ARG A 107 5.82 4.27 9.90
N LEU A 108 6.83 3.46 10.22
CA LEU A 108 7.16 2.27 9.42
C LEU A 108 5.96 1.32 9.41
N ALA A 109 5.51 0.90 10.59
CA ALA A 109 4.43 -0.06 10.77
C ALA A 109 3.11 0.39 10.12
N ARG A 110 2.79 1.69 10.18
CA ARG A 110 1.60 2.24 9.54
C ARG A 110 1.72 2.31 8.02
N SER A 111 2.90 2.65 7.49
CA SER A 111 3.05 2.96 6.06
C SER A 111 3.13 1.70 5.19
N GLU A 112 3.78 0.65 5.68
CA GLU A 112 4.00 -0.61 4.96
C GLU A 112 2.69 -1.27 4.49
N PRO A 113 1.68 -1.53 5.33
CA PRO A 113 0.44 -2.15 4.87
C PRO A 113 -0.37 -1.26 3.92
N LEU A 114 -0.31 0.06 4.09
CA LEU A 114 -0.99 1.00 3.20
C LEU A 114 -0.39 0.99 1.79
N GLU A 115 0.93 0.88 1.71
CA GLU A 115 1.63 0.76 0.43
C GLU A 115 1.37 -0.61 -0.22
N ALA A 116 1.47 -1.69 0.56
CA ALA A 116 1.19 -3.04 0.09
C ALA A 116 -0.24 -3.16 -0.50
N ALA A 117 -1.24 -2.54 0.14
CA ALA A 117 -2.60 -2.47 -0.39
C ALA A 117 -2.69 -1.69 -1.71
N ALA A 118 -2.00 -0.55 -1.82
CA ALA A 118 -2.03 0.26 -3.04
C ALA A 118 -1.33 -0.44 -4.22
N GLU A 119 -0.22 -1.15 -3.97
CA GLU A 119 0.45 -2.00 -4.95
C GLU A 119 -0.46 -3.14 -5.40
N ALA A 120 -1.03 -3.90 -4.45
CA ALA A 120 -1.94 -5.00 -4.76
C ALA A 120 -3.18 -4.56 -5.55
N ALA A 121 -3.74 -3.38 -5.23
CA ALA A 121 -4.84 -2.82 -5.99
C ALA A 121 -4.44 -2.56 -7.46
N GLN A 122 -3.25 -2.00 -7.69
CA GLN A 122 -2.74 -1.77 -9.03
C GLN A 122 -2.44 -3.10 -9.76
N ASP A 123 -1.86 -4.08 -9.09
CA ASP A 123 -1.55 -5.37 -9.68
C ASP A 123 -2.83 -6.13 -10.07
N SER A 124 -3.83 -6.16 -9.18
CA SER A 124 -5.15 -6.74 -9.46
C SER A 124 -5.81 -6.05 -10.66
N MET A 125 -5.70 -4.72 -10.75
CA MET A 125 -6.17 -3.95 -11.90
C MET A 125 -5.51 -4.35 -13.22
N VAL A 126 -4.19 -4.50 -13.24
CA VAL A 126 -3.43 -4.86 -14.44
C VAL A 126 -3.71 -6.30 -14.82
N ARG A 127 -3.69 -7.23 -13.86
CA ARG A 127 -3.91 -8.67 -14.06
C ARG A 127 -5.28 -9.00 -14.59
N SER A 128 -6.32 -8.26 -14.19
CA SER A 128 -7.66 -8.53 -14.68
C SER A 128 -7.79 -8.36 -16.20
N GLY A 129 -6.94 -7.53 -16.83
CA GLY A 129 -7.02 -7.21 -18.26
C GLY A 129 -8.27 -6.41 -18.66
N LEU A 130 -9.17 -6.15 -17.72
CA LEU A 130 -10.43 -5.41 -17.92
C LEU A 130 -10.20 -3.90 -17.82
N THR A 131 -9.18 -3.49 -17.08
CA THR A 131 -8.88 -2.07 -16.90
C THR A 131 -8.10 -1.53 -18.09
N ARG A 132 -8.40 -0.27 -18.45
CA ARG A 132 -7.64 0.47 -19.47
C ARG A 132 -6.78 1.54 -18.83
N GLY A 133 -7.17 1.97 -17.62
CA GLY A 133 -6.43 2.91 -16.82
C GLY A 133 -6.99 3.03 -15.42
N TRP A 134 -6.48 4.02 -14.70
CA TRP A 134 -6.96 4.37 -13.37
C TRP A 134 -7.02 5.89 -13.19
N ILE A 135 -7.91 6.31 -12.29
CA ILE A 135 -7.91 7.66 -11.71
C ILE A 135 -7.48 7.52 -10.25
N ARG A 136 -6.72 8.47 -9.72
CA ARG A 136 -6.42 8.48 -8.29
C ARG A 136 -7.71 8.68 -7.51
N HIS A 137 -8.11 7.65 -6.76
CA HIS A 137 -9.17 7.76 -5.79
C HIS A 137 -8.56 8.37 -4.53
N LYS A 138 -8.79 9.67 -4.32
CA LYS A 138 -8.33 10.40 -3.15
C LYS A 138 -9.09 9.99 -1.89
N SER A 139 -8.40 9.89 -0.76
CA SER A 139 -9.06 9.88 0.55
C SER A 139 -9.70 11.24 0.82
N ALA A 140 -10.67 11.31 1.75
CA ALA A 140 -11.35 12.57 2.08
C ALA A 140 -10.38 13.66 2.59
N ASN A 141 -9.27 13.23 3.19
CA ASN A 141 -8.21 14.07 3.75
C ASN A 141 -6.89 13.92 2.95
N ALA A 142 -6.96 13.82 1.62
CA ALA A 142 -5.76 13.66 0.79
C ALA A 142 -4.76 14.80 1.02
N CYS A 143 -3.48 14.46 1.17
CA CYS A 143 -2.42 15.45 1.35
C CYS A 143 -2.17 16.25 0.06
N GLN A 144 -1.48 17.39 0.17
CA GLN A 144 -1.16 18.27 -0.98
C GLN A 144 -0.47 17.52 -2.13
N LEU A 145 0.40 16.54 -1.82
CA LEU A 145 1.06 15.73 -2.84
C LEU A 145 0.08 14.78 -3.57
N CYS A 146 -0.83 14.15 -2.82
CA CYS A 146 -1.89 13.31 -3.40
C CYS A 146 -2.89 14.13 -4.23
N GLU A 147 -3.20 15.35 -3.80
CA GLU A 147 -3.98 16.32 -4.57
C GLU A 147 -3.28 16.68 -5.89
N TRP A 148 -1.99 17.00 -5.82
CA TRP A 148 -1.20 17.30 -7.00
C TRP A 148 -1.10 16.12 -7.98
N TRP A 149 -0.93 14.88 -7.47
CA TRP A 149 -0.92 13.68 -8.31
C TRP A 149 -2.27 13.31 -8.91
N TRP A 150 -3.38 13.72 -8.30
CA TRP A 150 -4.72 13.48 -8.84
C TRP A 150 -4.95 14.21 -10.16
N ARG A 151 -4.32 15.38 -10.36
CA ARG A 151 -4.35 16.16 -11.60
C ARG A 151 -5.76 16.30 -12.18
N GLU A 152 -6.68 16.82 -11.37
CA GLU A 152 -8.08 17.10 -11.77
C GLU A 152 -8.83 15.87 -12.33
N GLY A 153 -8.51 14.67 -11.84
CA GLY A 153 -9.17 13.44 -12.29
C GLY A 153 -8.55 12.83 -13.54
N ARG A 154 -7.29 13.16 -13.83
CA ARG A 154 -6.53 12.55 -14.92
C ARG A 154 -6.61 11.02 -14.86
N VAL A 155 -6.90 10.43 -16.01
CA VAL A 155 -6.78 8.99 -16.24
C VAL A 155 -5.34 8.66 -16.62
N TRP A 156 -4.74 7.74 -15.88
CA TRP A 156 -3.43 7.16 -16.16
C TRP A 156 -3.61 5.81 -16.86
N PRO A 157 -2.72 5.42 -17.80
CA PRO A 157 -2.74 4.07 -18.37
C PRO A 157 -2.64 3.00 -17.27
N ALA A 158 -3.22 1.83 -17.51
CA ALA A 158 -3.30 0.77 -16.49
C ALA A 158 -1.90 0.36 -15.97
N GLU A 159 -0.92 0.27 -16.88
CA GLU A 159 0.46 -0.11 -16.58
C GLU A 159 1.29 1.01 -15.95
N HIS A 160 0.76 2.24 -15.89
CA HIS A 160 1.48 3.35 -15.27
C HIS A 160 1.45 3.19 -13.74
N PRO A 161 2.60 3.16 -13.05
CA PRO A 161 2.62 2.95 -11.61
C PRO A 161 1.84 4.00 -10.84
N PHE A 162 1.08 3.56 -9.86
CA PHE A 162 0.45 4.42 -8.88
C PHE A 162 1.55 5.10 -8.04
N GLN A 163 1.48 6.41 -7.89
CA GLN A 163 2.44 7.12 -7.04
C GLN A 163 2.02 6.98 -5.58
N HIS A 164 2.94 6.54 -4.73
CA HIS A 164 2.67 6.32 -3.31
C HIS A 164 3.16 7.51 -2.49
N HIS A 165 2.29 8.03 -1.63
CA HIS A 165 2.70 8.85 -0.50
C HIS A 165 2.55 7.99 0.75
N LYS A 166 3.66 7.78 1.46
CA LYS A 166 3.68 6.92 2.64
C LYS A 166 2.67 7.41 3.68
N GLY A 167 1.89 6.50 4.25
CA GLY A 167 0.88 6.82 5.25
C GLY A 167 -0.50 7.23 4.73
N CYS A 168 -0.76 7.17 3.41
CA CYS A 168 -2.05 7.58 2.83
C CYS A 168 -2.89 6.39 2.33
N THR A 169 -4.22 6.47 2.44
CA THR A 169 -5.19 5.46 1.95
C THR A 169 -5.72 5.76 0.54
N CYS A 170 -5.04 6.64 -0.20
CA CYS A 170 -5.35 6.86 -1.62
C CYS A 170 -5.06 5.60 -2.43
N SER A 171 -5.96 5.25 -3.34
CA SER A 171 -5.88 4.03 -4.14
C SER A 171 -6.16 4.32 -5.62
N PRO A 172 -5.77 3.44 -6.56
CA PRO A 172 -6.24 3.55 -7.93
C PRO A 172 -7.73 3.17 -8.01
N LYS A 173 -8.56 3.99 -8.66
CA LYS A 173 -9.91 3.60 -9.09
C LYS A 173 -9.82 3.15 -10.56
N PRO A 174 -10.30 1.94 -10.91
CA PRO A 174 -10.21 1.43 -12.26
C PRO A 174 -11.09 2.24 -13.23
N VAL A 175 -10.58 2.41 -14.44
CA VAL A 175 -11.30 2.96 -15.59
C VAL A 175 -11.32 1.91 -16.70
N LEU A 176 -12.52 1.55 -17.13
CA LEU A 176 -12.76 0.50 -18.13
C LEU A 176 -12.88 1.07 -19.57
N LYS A 177 -12.96 2.40 -19.72
CA LYS A 177 -13.18 3.08 -21.00
C LYS A 177 -11.96 2.98 -21.96
N LYS A 178 -12.23 2.89 -23.27
CA LYS A 178 -11.22 2.90 -24.34
C LYS A 178 -10.63 4.30 -24.57
N GLY A 179 -9.49 4.37 -25.26
CA GLY A 179 -8.92 5.63 -25.77
C GLY A 179 -8.09 6.44 -24.77
N ILE A 180 -7.48 5.79 -23.77
CA ILE A 180 -6.67 6.48 -22.76
C ILE A 180 -5.33 6.91 -23.37
N LYS A 181 -5.00 8.19 -23.22
CA LYS A 181 -3.77 8.77 -23.76
C LYS A 181 -2.55 8.18 -23.08
N GLU A 182 -1.60 7.70 -23.89
CA GLU A 182 -0.33 7.16 -23.42
C GLU A 182 0.51 8.22 -22.68
N THR A 183 1.29 7.75 -21.69
CA THR A 183 2.33 8.56 -21.03
C THR A 183 3.67 8.32 -21.69
N TRP A 184 4.68 9.16 -21.40
CA TRP A 184 6.04 8.93 -21.90
C TRP A 184 6.59 7.55 -21.50
N LYS A 185 6.24 7.04 -20.30
CA LYS A 185 6.70 5.76 -19.78
C LYS A 185 6.04 4.58 -20.50
N THR A 186 4.73 4.64 -20.69
CA THR A 186 3.96 3.58 -21.35
C THR A 186 4.13 3.59 -22.86
N ALA A 187 4.28 4.77 -23.49
CA ALA A 187 4.66 4.88 -24.90
C ALA A 187 6.03 4.25 -25.17
N ARG A 188 7.03 4.52 -24.30
CA ARG A 188 8.36 3.90 -24.39
C ARG A 188 8.30 2.38 -24.24
N ALA A 189 7.52 1.86 -23.30
CA ALA A 189 7.35 0.41 -23.11
C ALA A 189 6.72 -0.28 -24.33
N LYS A 190 5.85 0.42 -25.07
CA LYS A 190 5.15 -0.09 -26.26
C LYS A 190 5.89 0.18 -27.58
N GLY A 191 7.08 0.79 -27.55
CA GLY A 191 7.81 1.16 -28.76
C GLY A 191 7.12 2.24 -29.61
N ILE A 192 6.18 3.00 -29.01
CA ILE A 192 5.48 4.09 -29.68
C ILE A 192 6.38 5.32 -29.58
N ARG A 193 7.21 5.52 -30.61
CA ARG A 193 8.02 6.72 -30.80
C ARG A 193 8.09 7.10 -32.26
#